data_AF-A0A7V5VL09-F1
#
_entry.id   AF-A0A7V5VL09-F1
#
_cell.length_a   1.000
_cell.length_b   1.000
_cell.length_c   1.000
_cell.angle_alpha   90.00
_cell.angle_beta   90.00
_cell.angle_gamma   90.00
#
_symmetry.space_group_name_H-M   'P 1'
#
loop_
_entity.id
_entity.type
_entity.pdbx_description
1 polymer ?
#
loop_
_entity_poly.entity_id
_entity_poly.type
_entity_poly.pdbx_seq_one_letter_code
_entity_poly.pdbx_strand_id
1 'polypeptide(L)'
;MPFQAMRHLLYALPPIVLLLTPLVGKRPNLLLLQGALSMLVIVADYDYAVRYKRTANYFADLFAGERVWYAGSWGWMFYAEQQGFRKLLPSGEGLQRGDAILVPQRVYKGKMPADFENNTTLIDERVCPPLLPLRTMDFEGAAYYALIRTNAPFRFTLDYETPLEVTRAYRWNPPR
;
A
#
# COMPACT_ATOMS: atom_id res chain seq x y z
N MET A 1 -6.27 4.96 15.31
CA MET A 1 -4.93 5.59 15.28
C MET A 1 -3.81 4.70 15.89
N PRO A 2 -3.63 3.44 15.47
CA PRO A 2 -2.52 2.61 15.98
C PRO A 2 -1.13 2.95 15.37
N PHE A 3 -1.09 3.55 14.19
CA PHE A 3 0.15 3.83 13.46
C PHE A 3 1.02 4.94 14.08
N GLN A 4 0.40 5.93 14.72
CA GLN A 4 1.14 6.99 15.41
C GLN A 4 1.93 6.43 16.61
N ALA A 5 1.32 5.53 17.38
CA ALA A 5 1.98 4.88 18.50
C ALA A 5 3.18 4.03 18.05
N MET A 6 3.04 3.28 16.94
CA MET A 6 4.13 2.47 16.38
C MET A 6 5.31 3.34 15.92
N ARG A 7 5.03 4.50 15.31
CA ARG A 7 6.06 5.48 14.89
C ARG A 7 6.88 6.00 16.06
N HIS A 8 6.24 6.31 17.20
CA HIS A 8 6.95 6.76 18.40
C HIS A 8 7.70 5.62 19.10
N LEU A 9 7.16 4.40 19.07
CA LEU A 9 7.83 3.21 19.63
C LEU A 9 9.10 2.85 18.84
N LEU A 10 9.12 3.05 17.52
CA LEU A 10 10.31 2.85 16.68
C LEU A 10 11.48 3.76 17.08
N TYR A 11 11.22 4.99 17.53
CA TYR A 11 12.27 5.88 18.03
C TYR A 11 12.75 5.51 19.45
N ALA A 12 11.89 4.87 20.25
CA ALA A 12 12.24 4.39 21.59
C ALA A 12 12.99 3.05 21.57
N LEU A 13 12.88 2.28 20.49
CA LEU A 13 13.54 0.97 20.36
C LEU A 13 15.08 1.03 20.44
N PRO A 14 15.79 1.91 19.71
CA PRO A 14 17.24 2.02 19.81
C PRO A 14 17.77 2.29 21.24
N PRO A 15 17.26 3.28 22.00
CA PRO A 15 17.73 3.51 23.37
C PRO A 15 17.37 2.35 24.31
N ILE A 16 16.21 1.71 24.15
CA ILE A 16 15.82 0.54 24.96
C ILE A 16 16.75 -0.65 24.69
N VAL A 17 17.06 -0.93 23.43
CA VAL A 17 18.00 -2.01 23.06
C VAL A 17 19.40 -1.74 23.62
N LEU A 18 19.88 -0.50 23.53
CA LEU A 18 21.17 -0.09 24.10
C LEU A 18 21.19 -0.22 25.63
N LEU A 19 20.11 0.16 26.32
CA LEU A 19 19.94 0.00 27.76
C LEU A 19 19.91 -1.46 28.21
N LEU A 20 19.34 -2.36 27.40
CA LEU A 20 19.23 -3.79 27.71
C LEU A 20 20.47 -4.60 27.28
N THR A 21 21.37 -4.02 26.48
CA THR A 21 22.60 -4.67 26.00
C THR A 21 23.50 -5.23 27.12
N PRO A 22 23.69 -4.55 28.27
CA PRO A 22 24.48 -5.09 29.39
C PRO A 22 23.85 -6.33 30.04
N LEU A 23 22.52 -6.46 29.98
CA LEU A 23 21.76 -7.53 30.64
C LEU A 23 21.67 -8.81 29.78
N VAL A 24 21.59 -8.66 28.46
CA VAL A 24 21.38 -9.77 27.50
C VAL A 24 22.71 -10.38 27.02
N GLY A 25 23.83 -9.69 27.28
CA GLY A 25 25.17 -10.08 26.84
C GLY A 25 25.47 -9.65 25.41
N LYS A 26 26.77 -9.45 25.11
CA LYS A 26 27.24 -9.02 23.79
C LYS A 26 27.27 -10.21 22.84
N ARG A 27 26.16 -10.49 22.16
CA ARG A 27 26.14 -11.42 21.02
C ARG A 27 26.11 -10.61 19.71
N PRO A 28 27.26 -10.15 19.21
CA PRO A 28 27.32 -9.26 18.03
C PRO A 28 26.63 -9.88 16.82
N ASN A 29 26.70 -11.19 16.65
CA ASN A 29 26.05 -11.90 15.54
C ASN A 29 24.52 -11.77 15.56
N LEU A 30 23.89 -11.77 16.75
CA LEU A 30 22.44 -11.59 16.86
C LEU A 30 22.03 -10.15 16.56
N LEU A 31 22.82 -9.17 17.00
CA LEU A 31 22.60 -7.75 16.67
C LEU A 31 22.75 -7.50 15.16
N LEU A 32 23.76 -8.10 14.54
CA LEU A 32 23.97 -8.03 13.09
C LEU A 32 22.80 -8.66 12.33
N LEU A 33 22.34 -9.85 12.76
CA LEU A 33 21.19 -10.53 12.14
C LEU A 33 19.89 -9.73 12.31
N GLN A 34 19.65 -9.16 13.49
CA GLN A 34 18.49 -8.31 13.76
C GLN A 34 18.54 -7.01 12.93
N GLY A 35 19.71 -6.39 12.82
CA GLY A 35 19.92 -5.21 11.99
C GLY A 35 19.65 -5.51 10.51
N ALA A 36 20.19 -6.63 10.01
CA ALA A 36 19.95 -7.08 8.64
C ALA A 36 18.46 -7.35 8.38
N LEU A 37 17.77 -8.06 9.27
CA LEU A 37 16.34 -8.32 9.15
C LEU A 37 15.52 -7.01 9.17
N SER A 38 15.86 -6.08 10.07
CA SER A 38 15.19 -4.77 10.15
C SER A 38 15.38 -3.97 8.85
N MET A 39 16.58 -4.01 8.27
CA MET A 39 16.87 -3.35 7.01
C MET A 39 16.09 -3.98 5.85
N LEU A 40 15.99 -5.31 5.80
CA LEU A 40 15.15 -6.01 4.81
C LEU A 40 13.69 -5.59 4.90
N VAL A 41 13.13 -5.52 6.11
CA VAL A 41 11.74 -5.07 6.35
C VAL A 41 11.55 -3.62 5.87
N ILE A 42 12.48 -2.72 6.19
CA ILE A 42 12.42 -1.32 5.74
C ILE A 42 12.49 -1.23 4.21
N VAL A 43 13.36 -2.00 3.56
CA VAL A 43 13.47 -1.99 2.08
C VAL A 43 12.22 -2.54 1.43
N ALA A 44 11.64 -3.63 1.96
CA ALA A 44 10.39 -4.19 1.47
C ALA A 44 9.23 -3.19 1.60
N ASP A 45 9.19 -2.46 2.72
CA ASP A 45 8.19 -1.43 2.94
C ASP A 45 8.35 -0.23 1.99
N TYR A 46 9.60 0.20 1.80
CA TYR A 46 9.93 1.29 0.88
C TYR A 46 9.60 0.95 -0.58
N ASP A 47 9.67 -0.33 -0.99
CA ASP A 47 9.25 -0.76 -2.33
C ASP A 47 7.78 -0.41 -2.59
N TYR A 48 6.86 -0.64 -1.63
CA TYR A 48 5.46 -0.20 -1.78
C TYR A 48 5.35 1.30 -2.07
N ALA A 49 6.06 2.13 -1.31
CA ALA A 49 6.05 3.57 -1.49
C ALA A 49 6.54 4.00 -2.88
N VAL A 50 7.65 3.41 -3.34
CA VAL A 50 8.21 3.68 -4.67
C VAL A 50 7.24 3.23 -5.77
N ARG A 51 6.62 2.05 -5.62
CA ARG A 51 5.67 1.53 -6.60
C ARG A 51 4.40 2.38 -6.66
N TYR A 52 3.82 2.75 -5.53
CA TYR A 52 2.66 3.64 -5.50
C TYR A 52 2.95 5.00 -6.15
N LYS A 53 4.12 5.60 -5.86
CA LYS A 53 4.54 6.85 -6.52
C LYS A 53 4.63 6.70 -8.03
N ARG A 54 5.29 5.63 -8.51
CA ARG A 54 5.44 5.37 -9.95
C ARG A 54 4.09 5.11 -10.63
N THR A 55 3.21 4.35 -9.99
CA THR A 55 1.87 4.05 -10.51
C THR A 55 1.00 5.30 -10.55
N ALA A 56 1.06 6.16 -9.53
CA ALA A 56 0.33 7.43 -9.53
C ALA A 56 0.83 8.35 -10.66
N ASN A 57 2.14 8.49 -10.83
CA ASN A 57 2.72 9.25 -11.95
C ASN A 57 2.29 8.70 -13.32
N TYR A 58 2.35 7.38 -13.50
CA TYR A 58 1.92 6.73 -14.74
C TYR A 58 0.47 7.07 -15.10
N PHE A 59 -0.45 6.99 -14.14
CA PHE A 59 -1.85 7.33 -14.40
C PHE A 59 -2.10 8.83 -14.55
N ALA A 60 -1.28 9.68 -13.92
CA ALA A 60 -1.34 11.12 -14.12
C ALA A 60 -0.96 11.49 -15.56
N ASP A 61 0.07 10.83 -16.10
CA ASP A 61 0.49 11.00 -17.50
C ASP A 61 -0.55 10.40 -18.47
N LEU A 62 -1.07 9.20 -18.17
CA LEU A 62 -2.03 8.51 -19.03
C LEU A 62 -3.37 9.25 -19.14
N PHE A 63 -3.85 9.82 -18.03
CA PHE A 63 -5.14 10.52 -17.96
C PHE A 63 -4.94 12.05 -17.81
N ALA A 64 -3.87 12.57 -18.42
CA ALA A 64 -3.55 13.98 -18.36
C ALA A 64 -4.72 14.84 -18.88
N GLY A 65 -5.20 15.78 -18.05
CA GLY A 65 -6.34 16.63 -18.36
C GLY A 65 -7.71 16.00 -18.11
N GLU A 66 -7.78 14.74 -17.70
CA GLU A 66 -9.02 14.08 -17.31
C GLU A 66 -9.28 14.19 -15.80
N ARG A 67 -10.52 13.92 -15.41
CA ARG A 67 -10.91 13.81 -14.00
C ARG A 67 -10.65 12.40 -13.51
N VAL A 68 -9.63 12.28 -12.67
CA VAL A 68 -9.21 11.00 -12.09
C VAL A 68 -9.65 10.90 -10.63
N TRP A 69 -10.29 9.80 -10.30
CA TRP A 69 -10.69 9.41 -8.96
C TRP A 69 -9.86 8.23 -8.49
N TYR A 70 -9.67 8.10 -7.18
CA TYR A 70 -9.00 6.95 -6.60
C TYR A 70 -9.86 6.32 -5.49
N ALA A 71 -9.85 5.00 -5.43
CA ALA A 71 -10.24 4.23 -4.26
C ALA A 71 -8.97 3.78 -3.50
N GLY A 72 -9.13 3.30 -2.28
CA GLY A 72 -7.99 2.86 -1.47
C GLY A 72 -7.60 3.84 -0.37
N SER A 73 -6.71 3.37 0.51
CA SER A 73 -6.20 4.12 1.65
C SER A 73 -4.72 3.79 1.88
N TRP A 74 -4.16 4.20 3.02
CA TRP A 74 -2.75 4.03 3.39
C TRP A 74 -1.80 4.81 2.47
N GLY A 75 -0.61 4.27 2.18
CA GLY A 75 0.43 4.96 1.40
C GLY A 75 0.01 5.35 -0.01
N TRP A 76 -0.89 4.58 -0.65
CA TRP A 76 -1.44 4.89 -1.97
C TRP A 76 -2.14 6.26 -2.01
N MET A 77 -2.96 6.54 -0.99
CA MET A 77 -3.76 7.77 -0.89
C MET A 77 -2.88 9.03 -1.01
N PHE A 78 -1.75 9.04 -0.32
CA PHE A 78 -0.81 10.15 -0.32
C PHE A 78 -0.27 10.46 -1.73
N TYR A 79 0.12 9.44 -2.49
CA TYR A 79 0.63 9.63 -3.84
C TYR A 79 -0.46 9.96 -4.86
N ALA A 80 -1.67 9.41 -4.69
CA ALA A 80 -2.81 9.76 -5.52
C ALA A 80 -3.21 11.24 -5.34
N GLU A 81 -3.30 11.71 -4.10
CA GLU A 81 -3.62 13.10 -3.78
C GLU A 81 -2.52 14.06 -4.25
N GLN A 82 -1.24 13.64 -4.18
CA GLN A 82 -0.13 14.43 -4.71
C GLN A 82 -0.26 14.71 -6.21
N GLN A 83 -0.89 13.80 -6.97
CA GLN A 83 -1.19 13.98 -8.40
C GLN A 83 -2.52 14.72 -8.65
N GLY A 84 -3.21 15.16 -7.59
CA GLY A 84 -4.49 15.86 -7.71
C GLY A 84 -5.70 14.95 -7.95
N PHE A 85 -5.55 13.63 -7.77
CA PHE A 85 -6.68 12.71 -7.89
C PHE A 85 -7.69 12.90 -6.76
N ARG A 86 -8.97 12.66 -7.07
CA ARG A 86 -10.08 12.86 -6.12
C ARG A 86 -10.45 11.58 -5.41
N LYS A 87 -10.69 11.64 -4.11
CA LYS A 87 -11.11 10.46 -3.35
C LYS A 87 -12.52 10.03 -3.74
N LEU A 88 -12.68 8.77 -4.13
CA LEU A 88 -13.99 8.19 -4.41
C LEU A 88 -14.81 8.06 -3.12
N LEU A 89 -16.01 8.64 -3.13
CA LEU A 89 -16.95 8.51 -2.02
C LEU A 89 -17.84 7.29 -2.19
N PRO A 90 -18.30 6.64 -1.10
CA PRO A 90 -19.24 5.52 -1.18
C PRO A 90 -20.57 5.88 -1.86
N SER A 91 -20.98 7.15 -1.83
CA SER A 91 -22.16 7.66 -2.52
C SER A 91 -21.97 7.81 -4.03
N GLY A 92 -20.72 7.81 -4.52
CA GLY A 92 -20.40 8.18 -5.91
C GLY A 92 -20.61 9.66 -6.20
N GLU A 93 -20.84 10.49 -5.19
CA GLU A 93 -21.10 11.92 -5.36
C GLU A 93 -19.95 12.61 -6.11
N GLY A 94 -20.32 13.41 -7.10
CA GLY A 94 -19.38 14.14 -7.94
C GLY A 94 -18.87 13.36 -9.16
N LEU A 95 -19.02 12.03 -9.25
CA LEU A 95 -18.65 11.27 -10.45
C LEU A 95 -19.45 11.69 -11.67
N GLN A 96 -18.77 11.89 -12.79
CA GLN A 96 -19.39 12.18 -14.08
C GLN A 96 -19.05 11.11 -15.10
N ARG A 97 -19.94 10.92 -16.07
CA ARG A 97 -19.70 9.96 -17.17
C ARG A 97 -18.39 10.32 -17.87
N GLY A 98 -17.55 9.32 -18.07
CA GLY A 98 -16.21 9.49 -18.63
C GLY A 98 -15.10 9.66 -17.60
N ASP A 99 -15.41 9.86 -16.31
CA ASP A 99 -14.38 9.96 -15.26
C ASP A 99 -13.56 8.64 -15.18
N ALA A 100 -12.26 8.76 -14.90
CA ALA A 100 -11.39 7.63 -14.65
C ALA A 100 -11.37 7.30 -13.15
N ILE A 101 -11.39 6.02 -12.78
CA ILE A 101 -11.36 5.55 -11.39
C ILE A 101 -10.24 4.53 -11.22
N LEU A 102 -9.26 4.85 -10.37
CA LEU A 102 -8.14 3.98 -10.02
C LEU A 102 -8.46 3.16 -8.78
N VAL A 103 -8.40 1.84 -8.92
CA VAL A 103 -8.71 0.89 -7.86
C VAL A 103 -7.50 -0.04 -7.62
N PRO A 104 -6.65 0.26 -6.63
CA PRO A 104 -5.62 -0.67 -6.17
C PRO A 104 -6.26 -1.89 -5.49
N GLN A 105 -5.73 -3.09 -5.76
CA GLN A 105 -6.37 -4.34 -5.38
C GLN A 105 -5.98 -4.84 -3.98
N ARG A 106 -4.80 -4.45 -3.46
CA ARG A 106 -4.23 -4.96 -2.21
C ARG A 106 -4.27 -3.98 -1.03
N VAL A 107 -4.71 -2.75 -1.24
CA VAL A 107 -5.02 -1.83 -0.14
C VAL A 107 -6.49 -1.88 0.25
N TYR A 108 -6.78 -1.46 1.48
CA TYR A 108 -8.17 -1.28 1.91
C TYR A 108 -8.86 -0.20 1.07
N LYS A 109 -9.86 -0.62 0.27
CA LYS A 109 -10.61 0.23 -0.68
C LYS A 109 -11.73 1.05 -0.03
N GLY A 110 -12.20 0.67 1.16
CA GLY A 110 -13.44 1.19 1.71
C GLY A 110 -14.68 0.66 0.98
N LYS A 111 -15.84 1.29 1.21
CA LYS A 111 -17.07 1.01 0.44
C LYS A 111 -17.00 1.72 -0.91
N MET A 112 -17.21 0.98 -1.99
CA MET A 112 -17.38 1.54 -3.32
C MET A 112 -18.87 1.88 -3.57
N PRO A 113 -19.19 2.72 -4.57
CA PRO A 113 -20.56 2.93 -5.02
C PRO A 113 -21.27 1.61 -5.32
N ALA A 114 -22.55 1.49 -4.94
CA ALA A 114 -23.31 0.25 -5.08
C ALA A 114 -23.36 -0.26 -6.53
N ASP A 115 -23.48 0.67 -7.49
CA ASP A 115 -23.58 0.34 -8.92
C ASP A 115 -22.21 0.32 -9.62
N PHE A 116 -21.10 0.24 -8.87
CA PHE A 116 -19.77 0.36 -9.44
C PHE A 116 -19.51 -0.66 -10.56
N GLU A 117 -19.82 -1.92 -10.34
CA GLU A 117 -19.55 -2.99 -11.31
C GLU A 117 -20.40 -2.84 -12.59
N ASN A 118 -21.63 -2.37 -12.46
CA ASN A 118 -22.54 -2.18 -13.60
C ASN A 118 -22.21 -0.91 -14.40
N ASN A 119 -21.65 0.10 -13.74
CA ASN A 119 -21.38 1.41 -14.31
C ASN A 119 -19.90 1.63 -14.63
N THR A 120 -19.07 0.58 -14.63
CA THR A 120 -17.65 0.73 -14.95
C THR A 120 -17.16 -0.25 -16.00
N THR A 121 -16.18 0.20 -16.78
CA THR A 121 -15.47 -0.63 -17.74
C THR A 121 -13.97 -0.53 -17.48
N LEU A 122 -13.28 -1.66 -17.37
CA LEU A 122 -11.82 -1.68 -17.21
C LEU A 122 -11.17 -1.10 -18.47
N ILE A 123 -10.25 -0.16 -18.28
CA ILE A 123 -9.53 0.52 -19.39
C ILE A 123 -8.01 0.35 -19.33
N ASP A 124 -7.44 0.11 -18.15
CA ASP A 124 -6.00 -0.15 -17.99
C ASP A 124 -5.75 -0.96 -16.71
N GLU A 125 -4.68 -1.75 -16.68
CA GLU A 125 -4.23 -2.48 -15.50
C GLU A 125 -2.72 -2.36 -15.36
N ARG A 126 -2.28 -1.96 -14.17
CA ARG A 126 -0.86 -1.89 -13.81
C ARG A 126 -0.51 -2.89 -12.74
N VAL A 127 0.33 -3.84 -13.12
CA VAL A 127 0.89 -4.86 -12.22
C VAL A 127 2.28 -4.42 -11.75
N CYS A 128 2.50 -4.44 -10.43
CA CYS A 128 3.79 -4.12 -9.82
C CYS A 128 4.38 -5.39 -9.20
N PRO A 129 5.47 -5.96 -9.74
CA PRO A 129 6.13 -7.10 -9.12
C PRO A 129 6.94 -6.66 -7.89
N PRO A 130 7.11 -7.53 -6.89
CA PRO A 130 7.92 -7.24 -5.71
C PRO A 130 9.42 -7.20 -6.06
N LEU A 131 10.17 -6.31 -5.40
CA LEU A 131 11.65 -6.29 -5.48
C LEU A 131 12.30 -7.38 -4.63
N LEU A 132 11.72 -7.66 -3.46
CA LEU A 132 12.25 -8.60 -2.47
C LEU A 132 11.23 -9.70 -2.15
N PRO A 133 11.69 -10.89 -1.72
CA PRO A 133 10.83 -11.99 -1.30
C PRO A 133 10.30 -11.77 0.13
N LEU A 134 9.93 -10.53 0.47
CA LEU A 134 9.47 -10.10 1.79
C LEU A 134 8.31 -9.12 1.62
N ARG A 135 7.23 -9.36 2.36
CA ARG A 135 6.04 -8.49 2.36
C ARG A 135 5.77 -7.97 3.75
N THR A 136 5.53 -6.66 3.84
CA THR A 136 5.01 -6.00 5.04
C THR A 136 3.49 -5.86 5.01
N MET A 137 2.87 -5.98 3.83
CA MET A 137 1.42 -5.89 3.67
C MET A 137 0.88 -6.87 2.61
N ASP A 138 0.08 -7.82 3.06
CA ASP A 138 -0.57 -8.83 2.24
C ASP A 138 -1.78 -9.42 2.99
N PHE A 139 -2.97 -9.39 2.37
CA PHE A 139 -4.18 -9.95 2.99
C PHE A 139 -4.04 -11.45 3.30
N GLU A 140 -3.11 -12.14 2.64
CA GLU A 140 -2.84 -13.57 2.83
C GLU A 140 -2.00 -13.90 4.06
N GLY A 141 -1.24 -12.95 4.63
CA GLY A 141 -0.37 -13.31 5.76
C GLY A 141 0.59 -12.26 6.31
N ALA A 142 0.65 -11.06 5.75
CA ALA A 142 1.50 -9.98 6.26
C ALA A 142 0.63 -8.76 6.61
N ALA A 143 0.70 -8.29 7.86
CA ALA A 143 -0.17 -7.22 8.30
C ALA A 143 0.55 -6.24 9.24
N TYR A 144 1.70 -5.73 8.79
CA TYR A 144 2.50 -4.75 9.56
C TYR A 144 1.66 -3.55 10.00
N TYR A 145 0.74 -3.14 9.14
CA TYR A 145 -0.05 -1.93 9.24
C TYR A 145 -1.48 -2.14 9.74
N ALA A 146 -1.94 -3.38 9.86
CA ALA A 146 -3.30 -3.63 10.28
C ALA A 146 -3.38 -4.92 11.10
N LEU A 147 -4.23 -4.94 12.12
CA LEU A 147 -4.56 -6.19 12.79
C LEU A 147 -5.54 -6.96 11.89
N ILE A 148 -4.99 -7.69 10.91
CA ILE A 148 -5.75 -8.58 10.03
C ILE A 148 -5.59 -9.98 10.58
N ARG A 149 -6.60 -10.47 11.30
CA ARG A 149 -6.64 -11.83 11.85
C ARG A 149 -5.40 -12.13 12.72
N THR A 150 -4.75 -13.26 12.47
CA THR A 150 -3.52 -13.75 13.12
C THR A 150 -2.30 -13.59 12.21
N ASN A 151 -2.36 -12.69 11.21
CA ASN A 151 -1.28 -12.51 10.26
C ASN A 151 -0.02 -11.99 10.97
N ALA A 152 1.15 -12.47 10.52
CA ALA A 152 2.43 -12.00 11.00
C ALA A 152 2.66 -10.54 10.56
N PRO A 153 3.49 -9.75 11.25
CA PRO A 153 3.83 -8.40 10.82
C PRO A 153 4.50 -8.37 9.45
N PHE A 154 5.27 -9.41 9.09
CA PHE A 154 5.85 -9.58 7.77
C PHE A 154 5.88 -11.06 7.39
N ARG A 155 5.92 -11.34 6.09
CA ARG A 155 5.99 -12.71 5.54
C ARG A 155 7.07 -12.78 4.47
N PHE A 156 7.94 -13.79 4.54
CA PHE A 156 8.79 -14.16 3.42
C PHE A 156 7.98 -14.94 2.39
N THR A 157 8.09 -14.55 1.12
CA THR A 157 7.45 -15.26 0.00
C THR A 157 8.44 -15.40 -1.14
N LEU A 158 8.73 -16.64 -1.52
CA LEU A 158 9.58 -16.94 -2.68
C LEU A 158 8.80 -16.90 -4.00
N ASP A 159 7.48 -16.67 -3.91
CA ASP A 159 6.63 -16.46 -5.06
C ASP A 159 6.71 -15.00 -5.53
N TYR A 160 7.50 -14.80 -6.60
CA TYR A 160 7.65 -13.53 -7.32
C TYR A 160 6.57 -13.32 -8.37
N GLU A 161 5.81 -14.36 -8.74
CA GLU A 161 4.70 -14.26 -9.70
C GLU A 161 3.52 -13.54 -9.05
N THR A 162 3.35 -13.70 -7.75
CA THR A 162 2.36 -12.93 -7.02
C THR A 162 2.78 -11.46 -6.93
N PRO A 163 2.01 -10.52 -7.54
CA PRO A 163 2.41 -9.12 -7.62
C PRO A 163 2.37 -8.44 -6.25
N LEU A 164 3.22 -7.43 -6.06
CA LEU A 164 3.20 -6.56 -4.88
C LEU A 164 1.90 -5.75 -4.79
N GLU A 165 1.45 -5.26 -5.93
CA GLU A 165 0.19 -4.52 -6.10
C GLU A 165 -0.34 -4.67 -7.53
N VAL A 166 -1.65 -4.64 -7.68
CA VAL A 166 -2.32 -4.48 -8.97
C VAL A 166 -3.22 -3.25 -8.87
N THR A 167 -3.07 -2.29 -9.76
CA THR A 167 -3.95 -1.11 -9.83
C THR A 167 -4.72 -1.15 -11.13
N ARG A 168 -6.04 -1.16 -11.04
CA ARG A 168 -6.95 -1.18 -12.19
C ARG A 168 -7.54 0.19 -12.41
N ALA A 169 -7.50 0.68 -13.63
CA ALA A 169 -8.20 1.90 -14.03
C ALA A 169 -9.52 1.52 -14.71
N TYR A 170 -10.59 2.15 -14.26
CA TYR A 170 -11.93 1.97 -14.77
C TYR A 170 -12.47 3.27 -15.34
N ARG A 171 -13.32 3.18 -16.35
CA ARG A 171 -14.09 4.31 -16.88
C ARG A 171 -15.50 4.29 -16.31
N TRP A 172 -15.96 5.40 -15.75
CA TRP A 172 -17.33 5.54 -15.24
C TRP A 172 -18.32 5.79 -16.37
N ASN A 173 -19.22 4.84 -16.61
CA ASN A 173 -20.18 4.80 -17.71
C ASN A 173 -21.59 4.38 -17.21
N PRO A 174 -22.28 5.20 -16.40
CA PRO A 174 -23.64 4.88 -15.97
C PRO A 174 -24.61 4.83 -17.17
N PRO A 175 -25.66 4.00 -17.10
CA PRO A 175 -26.75 4.01 -18.08
C PRO A 175 -27.40 5.40 -18.13
N ARG A 176 -27.83 5.82 -19.32
CA ARG A 176 -28.52 7.10 -19.54
C ARG A 176 -29.91 7.10 -18.91
#